data_AF-A0A7S3VHB6-F1
#
_entry.id   AF-A0A7S3VHB6-F1
#
_cell.length_a   1.000
_cell.length_b   1.000
_cell.length_c   1.000
_cell.angle_alpha   90.00
_cell.angle_beta   90.00
_cell.angle_gamma   90.00
#
_symmetry.space_group_name_H-M   'P 1'
#
loop_
_entity.id
_entity.type
_entity.pdbx_description
1 polymer ?
#
loop_
_entity_poly.entity_id
_entity_poly.type
_entity_poly.pdbx_seq_one_letter_code
_entity_poly.pdbx_strand_id
1 'polypeptide(L)'
;DTMYAGGSPLFDEATGAYIDRSSYLKEKFPTEPWISTEIMDDYEEARLIDIWLSANNLNEFGDNLNTTYIGGTPLFDETTGAYIDRIGYLKKRFPAEPWTIQMNNTDN
;
A
#
# COMPACT_ATOMS: atom_id res chain seq x y z
N ASP A 1 24.57 -25.60 -0.07
CA ASP A 1 23.47 -25.83 -1.01
C ASP A 1 22.27 -26.44 -0.35
N THR A 2 21.14 -25.76 -0.42
CA THR A 2 19.84 -26.30 -0.01
C THR A 2 19.22 -26.95 -1.24
N MET A 3 19.23 -28.28 -1.30
CA MET A 3 18.52 -29.03 -2.34
C MET A 3 17.04 -29.10 -1.93
N TYR A 4 16.14 -28.41 -2.66
CA TYR A 4 14.70 -28.59 -2.48
C TYR A 4 14.29 -29.91 -3.15
N ALA A 5 14.15 -30.97 -2.34
CA ALA A 5 13.53 -32.22 -2.76
C ALA A 5 12.00 -32.06 -2.65
N GLY A 6 11.36 -31.56 -3.71
CA GLY A 6 9.91 -31.46 -3.82
C GLY A 6 9.49 -30.52 -4.93
N GLY A 7 8.64 -30.98 -5.84
CA GLY A 7 8.02 -30.15 -6.87
C GLY A 7 7.27 -28.94 -6.27
N SER A 8 7.00 -27.94 -7.11
CA SER A 8 6.19 -26.78 -6.69
C SER A 8 4.84 -27.28 -6.15
N PRO A 9 4.34 -26.79 -5.00
CA PRO A 9 3.02 -27.18 -4.48
C PRO A 9 1.87 -26.73 -5.41
N LEU A 10 2.17 -25.94 -6.43
CA LEU A 10 1.23 -25.53 -7.48
C LEU A 10 1.20 -26.53 -8.64
N PHE A 11 2.11 -27.51 -8.68
CA PHE A 11 2.23 -28.48 -9.76
C PHE A 11 1.83 -29.87 -9.25
N ASP A 12 0.79 -30.43 -9.86
CA ASP A 12 0.36 -31.79 -9.60
C ASP A 12 1.17 -32.75 -10.49
N GLU A 13 2.06 -33.54 -9.88
CA GLU A 13 2.94 -34.47 -10.63
C GLU A 13 2.20 -35.67 -11.24
N ALA A 14 1.02 -36.03 -10.73
CA ALA A 14 0.23 -37.16 -11.22
C ALA A 14 -0.56 -36.82 -12.49
N THR A 15 -0.95 -35.56 -12.63
CA THR A 15 -1.78 -35.06 -13.73
C THR A 15 -1.05 -34.07 -14.65
N GLY A 16 0.09 -33.53 -14.20
CA GLY A 16 0.84 -32.47 -14.90
C GLY A 16 0.15 -31.09 -14.86
N ALA A 17 -0.89 -30.93 -14.05
CA ALA A 17 -1.69 -29.71 -13.99
C ALA A 17 -1.07 -28.68 -13.04
N TYR A 18 -1.31 -27.39 -13.36
CA TYR A 18 -0.99 -26.29 -12.46
C TYR A 18 -2.26 -25.80 -11.75
N ILE A 19 -2.17 -25.68 -10.43
CA ILE A 19 -3.18 -25.03 -9.61
C ILE A 19 -2.91 -23.53 -9.64
N ASP A 20 -3.97 -22.72 -9.78
CA ASP A 20 -3.85 -21.29 -9.65
C ASP A 20 -3.32 -20.91 -8.26
N ARG A 21 -2.32 -20.02 -8.22
CA ARG A 21 -1.67 -19.62 -6.96
C ARG A 21 -2.65 -18.99 -5.98
N SER A 22 -3.64 -18.24 -6.47
CA SER A 22 -4.63 -17.60 -5.61
C SER A 22 -5.56 -18.64 -4.98
N SER A 23 -5.99 -19.65 -5.75
CA SER A 23 -6.78 -20.77 -5.25
C SER A 23 -6.04 -21.56 -4.17
N TYR A 24 -4.76 -21.88 -4.43
CA TYR A 24 -3.91 -22.59 -3.47
C TYR A 24 -3.76 -21.80 -2.16
N LEU A 25 -3.54 -20.49 -2.23
CA LEU A 25 -3.38 -19.65 -1.05
C LEU A 25 -4.68 -19.57 -0.24
N LYS A 26 -5.84 -19.42 -0.90
CA LYS A 26 -7.16 -19.39 -0.23
C LYS A 26 -7.47 -20.70 0.48
N GLU A 27 -7.15 -21.83 -0.13
CA GLU A 27 -7.31 -23.15 0.48
C GLU A 27 -6.41 -23.31 1.72
N LYS A 28 -5.13 -22.93 1.59
CA LYS A 28 -4.13 -23.10 2.65
C LYS A 28 -4.34 -22.15 3.83
N PHE A 29 -4.90 -20.98 3.58
CA PHE A 29 -5.09 -19.93 4.57
C PHE A 29 -6.51 -19.35 4.47
N PRO A 30 -7.52 -20.10 4.94
CA PRO A 30 -8.94 -19.73 4.77
C PRO A 30 -9.37 -18.52 5.60
N THR A 31 -8.62 -18.17 6.64
CA THR A 31 -8.82 -16.93 7.41
C THR A 31 -8.25 -15.70 6.70
N GLU A 32 -7.64 -15.88 5.53
CA GLU A 32 -6.99 -14.84 4.74
C GLU A 32 -6.18 -13.90 5.64
N PRO A 33 -5.18 -14.39 6.41
CA PRO A 33 -4.48 -13.60 7.44
C PRO A 33 -3.71 -12.40 6.89
N TRP A 34 -3.58 -12.28 5.57
CA TRP A 34 -3.08 -11.10 4.87
C TRP A 34 -4.13 -10.00 4.66
N ILE A 35 -5.42 -10.34 4.78
CA ILE A 35 -6.53 -9.38 4.87
C ILE A 35 -6.75 -9.13 6.37
N SER A 36 -5.83 -8.39 7.00
CA SER A 36 -6.19 -7.77 8.27
C SER A 36 -7.07 -6.56 7.98
N THR A 37 -8.15 -6.38 8.74
CA THR A 37 -8.99 -5.18 8.69
C THR A 37 -8.15 -3.91 8.80
N GLU A 38 -7.11 -3.93 9.63
CA GLU A 38 -6.17 -2.82 9.82
C GLU A 38 -5.39 -2.47 8.54
N ILE A 39 -4.95 -3.46 7.75
CA ILE A 39 -4.27 -3.20 6.48
C ILE A 39 -5.26 -2.67 5.44
N MET A 40 -6.52 -3.09 5.49
CA MET A 40 -7.57 -2.57 4.60
C MET A 40 -7.87 -1.08 4.87
N ASP A 41 -7.85 -0.67 6.15
CA ASP A 41 -8.04 0.72 6.55
C ASP A 41 -6.88 1.61 6.06
N ASP A 42 -5.63 1.16 6.19
CA ASP A 42 -4.46 1.90 5.70
C ASP A 42 -4.49 2.08 4.16
N TYR A 43 -4.90 1.04 3.41
CA TYR A 43 -5.05 1.14 1.96
C TYR A 43 -6.15 2.11 1.54
N GLU A 44 -7.29 2.10 2.23
CA GLU A 44 -8.39 3.01 1.90
C GLU A 44 -8.04 4.46 2.25
N GLU A 45 -7.36 4.70 3.37
CA GLU A 45 -6.86 6.03 3.72
C GLU A 45 -5.86 6.55 2.66
N ALA A 46 -4.88 5.73 2.26
CA ALA A 46 -3.93 6.09 1.21
C ALA A 46 -4.64 6.47 -0.10
N ARG A 47 -5.67 5.69 -0.48
CA ARG A 47 -6.48 5.94 -1.68
C ARG A 47 -7.20 7.28 -1.62
N LEU A 48 -7.79 7.61 -0.48
CA LEU A 48 -8.53 8.86 -0.30
C LEU A 48 -7.61 10.07 -0.26
N ILE A 49 -6.43 9.93 0.34
CA ILE A 49 -5.35 10.92 0.27
C ILE A 49 -5.01 11.21 -1.19
N ASP A 50 -4.79 10.17 -2.00
CA ASP A 50 -4.39 10.33 -3.40
C ASP A 50 -5.48 11.00 -4.24
N ILE A 51 -6.75 10.62 -4.03
CA ILE A 51 -7.90 11.27 -4.67
C ILE A 51 -7.95 12.75 -4.30
N TRP A 52 -7.80 13.08 -3.02
CA TRP A 52 -7.82 14.46 -2.55
C TRP A 52 -6.65 15.27 -3.11
N LEU A 53 -5.43 14.74 -3.10
CA LEU A 53 -4.25 15.39 -3.66
C LEU A 53 -4.45 15.70 -5.15
N SER A 54 -4.93 14.71 -5.93
CA SER A 54 -5.21 14.89 -7.35
C SER A 54 -6.30 15.94 -7.59
N ALA A 55 -7.38 15.94 -6.80
CA ALA A 55 -8.47 16.91 -6.93
C ALA A 55 -8.01 18.35 -6.65
N ASN A 56 -6.94 18.53 -5.87
CA ASN A 56 -6.37 19.82 -5.51
C ASN A 56 -5.15 20.22 -6.36
N ASN A 57 -4.83 19.46 -7.41
CA ASN A 57 -3.62 19.68 -8.24
C ASN A 57 -2.33 19.71 -7.42
N LEU A 58 -2.23 18.81 -6.43
CA LEU A 58 -1.04 18.59 -5.63
C LEU A 58 -0.31 17.33 -6.10
N ASN A 59 1.00 17.29 -5.87
CA ASN A 59 1.80 16.09 -6.07
C ASN A 59 1.58 15.07 -4.94
N GLU A 60 2.26 13.92 -5.03
CA GLU A 60 2.15 12.84 -4.05
C GLU A 60 2.55 13.25 -2.62
N PHE A 61 3.23 14.38 -2.42
CA PHE A 61 3.67 14.89 -1.12
C PHE A 61 2.85 16.11 -0.65
N GLY A 62 1.82 16.52 -1.39
CA GLY A 62 1.00 17.68 -1.03
C GLY A 62 1.61 19.04 -1.36
N ASP A 63 2.61 19.06 -2.24
CA ASP A 63 3.17 20.28 -2.82
C ASP A 63 2.57 20.55 -4.21
N ASN A 64 2.84 21.71 -4.79
CA ASN A 64 2.47 22.00 -6.19
C ASN A 64 3.09 20.96 -7.13
N LEU A 65 2.39 20.59 -8.22
CA LEU A 65 2.87 19.62 -9.21
C LEU A 65 4.24 19.95 -9.83
N ASN A 66 4.58 21.23 -9.91
CA ASN A 66 5.86 21.70 -10.48
C ASN A 66 7.00 21.75 -9.44
N THR A 67 6.77 21.29 -8.21
CA THR A 67 7.78 21.26 -7.16
C THR A 67 8.87 20.27 -7.52
N THR A 68 10.12 20.75 -7.52
CA THR A 68 11.31 19.92 -7.71
C THR A 68 12.06 19.83 -6.39
N TYR A 69 12.45 18.62 -6.03
CA TYR A 69 13.19 18.36 -4.80
C TYR A 69 14.67 18.14 -5.14
N ILE A 70 15.52 19.07 -4.71
CA ILE A 70 16.97 18.95 -4.85
C ILE A 70 17.43 18.03 -3.71
N GLY A 71 17.98 16.87 -4.06
CA GLY A 71 18.52 15.91 -3.08
C GLY A 71 17.67 14.67 -2.81
N GLY A 72 16.51 14.51 -3.46
CA GLY A 72 15.69 13.29 -3.33
C GLY A 72 14.22 13.60 -3.07
N THR A 73 13.56 12.83 -2.21
CA THR A 73 12.16 13.06 -1.82
C THR A 73 12.08 13.82 -0.49
N PRO A 74 10.99 14.56 -0.19
CA PRO A 74 10.80 15.19 1.12
C PRO A 74 10.65 14.18 2.27
N LEU A 75 10.57 12.88 1.96
CA LEU A 75 10.51 11.79 2.93
C LEU A 75 11.88 11.38 3.46
N PHE A 76 12.98 11.87 2.87
CA PHE A 76 14.32 11.55 3.36
C PHE A 76 14.77 12.59 4.39
N ASP A 77 15.06 12.14 5.61
CA ASP A 77 15.64 12.97 6.66
C ASP A 77 17.16 12.91 6.56
N GLU A 78 17.78 13.97 6.04
CA GLU A 78 19.23 14.08 5.88
C GLU A 78 20.00 14.09 7.22
N THR A 79 19.32 14.43 8.33
CA THR A 79 19.96 14.48 9.65
C THR A 79 20.14 13.08 10.26
N THR A 80 19.20 12.18 9.98
CA THR A 80 19.19 10.80 10.50
C THR A 80 19.56 9.76 9.44
N GLY A 81 19.47 10.10 8.16
CA GLY A 81 19.63 9.18 7.04
C GLY A 81 18.46 8.21 6.84
N ALA A 82 17.31 8.48 7.49
CA ALA A 82 16.14 7.60 7.45
C ALA A 82 15.05 8.15 6.54
N TYR A 83 14.18 7.25 6.06
CA TYR A 83 12.93 7.62 5.39
C TYR A 83 11.79 7.66 6.40
N ILE A 84 10.94 8.68 6.29
CA ILE A 84 9.67 8.74 7.01
C ILE A 84 8.54 8.19 6.14
N ASP A 85 7.51 7.67 6.80
CA ASP A 85 6.30 7.22 6.12
C ASP A 85 5.56 8.38 5.44
N ARG A 86 5.02 8.13 4.25
CA ARG A 86 4.33 9.14 3.44
C ARG A 86 3.01 9.57 4.06
N ILE A 87 2.20 8.64 4.55
CA ILE A 87 0.89 8.96 5.16
C ILE A 87 1.13 9.77 6.43
N GLY A 88 2.07 9.34 7.28
CA GLY A 88 2.50 10.08 8.46
C GLY A 88 3.03 11.48 8.12
N TYR A 89 3.81 11.62 7.05
CA TYR A 89 4.28 12.92 6.55
C TYR A 89 3.11 13.84 6.16
N LEU A 90 2.13 13.30 5.40
CA LEU A 90 0.97 14.06 4.96
C LEU A 90 0.04 14.44 6.12
N LYS A 91 -0.17 13.55 7.11
CA LYS A 91 -0.92 13.88 8.33
C LYS A 91 -0.29 15.00 9.12
N LYS A 92 1.04 15.00 9.24
CA LYS A 92 1.78 16.10 9.88
C LYS A 92 1.63 17.43 9.12
N ARG A 93 1.56 17.37 7.78
CA ARG A 93 1.43 18.53 6.90
C ARG A 93 -0.01 19.06 6.82
N PHE A 94 -0.99 18.18 6.88
CA PHE A 94 -2.42 18.49 6.84
C PHE A 94 -3.12 17.92 8.08
N PRO A 95 -2.96 18.53 9.27
CA PRO A 95 -3.51 17.99 10.53
C PRO A 95 -5.04 17.92 10.58
N ALA A 96 -5.72 18.64 9.69
CA ALA A 96 -7.18 18.60 9.55
C ALA A 96 -7.68 17.40 8.73
N GLU A 97 -6.77 16.63 8.12
CA GLU A 97 -7.05 15.42 7.34
C GLU A 97 -8.22 15.60 6.34
N PRO A 98 -8.12 16.55 5.39
CA PRO A 98 -9.25 16.96 4.55
C PRO A 98 -9.81 15.85 3.64
N TRP A 99 -9.05 14.76 3.44
CA TRP A 99 -9.50 13.56 2.73
C TRP A 99 -10.59 12.78 3.50
N THR A 100 -10.68 12.92 4.82
CA THR A 100 -11.71 12.26 5.65
C THR A 100 -13.13 12.77 5.35
N ILE A 101 -13.27 13.98 4.82
CA ILE A 101 -14.57 14.54 4.40
C ILE A 101 -15.16 13.70 3.25
N GLN A 102 -14.33 13.03 2.46
CA GLN A 102 -14.80 12.10 1.42
C GLN A 102 -15.26 10.76 2.01
N MET A 103 -14.68 10.29 3.13
CA MET A 103 -15.14 9.07 3.82
C MET A 103 -16.60 9.18 4.24
N ASN A 104 -16.95 10.28 4.92
CA ASN A 104 -18.30 10.47 5.48
C ASN A 104 -19.41 10.64 4.43
N ASN A 105 -19.07 10.95 3.17
CA ASN A 105 -20.04 11.09 2.08
C ASN A 105 -20.28 9.79 1.30
N THR A 106 -19.47 8.75 1.56
CA THR A 106 -19.58 7.45 0.86
C THR A 106 -20.36 6.41 1.68
N ASP A 107 -20.69 6.74 2.94
CA ASP A 107 -21.46 5.91 3.88
C ASP A 107 -22.97 6.21 3.90
N ASN A 108 -23.54 6.79 2.84
CA ASN A 108 -24.97 7.14 2.78
C ASN A 108 -25.66 6.63 1.51
#